data_AF-A0A954UQD1-F1
#
_entry.id   AF-A0A954UQD1-F1
#
_cell.length_a   1.000
_cell.length_b   1.000
_cell.length_c   1.000
_cell.angle_alpha   90.00
_cell.angle_beta   90.00
_cell.angle_gamma   90.00
#
_symmetry.space_group_name_H-M   'P 1'
#
loop_
_entity.id
_entity.type
_entity.pdbx_description
1 polymer ?
#
loop_
_entity_poly.entity_id
_entity_poly.type
_entity_poly.pdbx_seq_one_letter_code
_entity_poly.pdbx_strand_id
1 'polypeptide(L)'
;MRQMQEAVATAMRRQAEEVAKSQEERLALADQARDRGDMSTAATLYLRLAGTRPATPTVETARERFIELRQTGEQKLAEIDALLATRNDQSAGTQGGADHYTQTIEKAFEEYFKLQTQFYSVRGVGAKIRSHVARQKRQPEFAAVLNEPEAKGLFELAKSLEAKGQLCCAYYVYQQAGEVDHAPTGRLAAERYEMLSQNPQVVAEAKACAEMQWCQTTYDRAVRTAPIDPKQARQLFKEIVERAPTDSPVWQAAREQLAAN
;
A
#
# COMPACT_ATOMS: atom_id res chain seq x y z
N MET A 1 21.79 10.16 -0.05
CA MET A 1 22.78 10.00 -1.15
C MET A 1 22.21 9.23 -2.36
N ARG A 2 21.59 8.04 -2.21
CA ARG A 2 20.95 7.29 -3.33
C ARG A 2 19.89 8.07 -4.12
N GLN A 3 18.95 8.75 -3.44
CA GLN A 3 17.90 9.55 -4.11
C GLN A 3 18.46 10.72 -4.94
N MET A 4 19.60 11.29 -4.52
CA MET A 4 20.26 12.37 -5.26
C MET A 4 20.99 11.83 -6.50
N GLN A 5 21.55 10.61 -6.42
CA GLN A 5 22.17 9.92 -7.56
C GLN A 5 21.12 9.49 -8.60
N GLU A 6 19.95 9.01 -8.17
CA GLU A 6 18.83 8.66 -9.06
C GLU A 6 18.22 9.90 -9.73
N ALA A 7 18.08 11.01 -9.00
CA ALA A 7 17.61 12.28 -9.55
C ALA A 7 18.58 12.85 -10.60
N VAL A 8 19.89 12.80 -10.33
CA VAL A 8 20.94 13.22 -11.27
C VAL A 8 20.99 12.31 -12.50
N ALA A 9 20.88 10.98 -12.32
CA ALA A 9 20.80 10.04 -13.45
C ALA A 9 19.55 10.28 -14.31
N THR A 10 18.41 10.60 -13.69
CA THR A 10 17.16 10.93 -14.39
C THR A 10 17.28 12.24 -15.17
N ALA A 11 17.90 13.26 -14.58
CA ALA A 11 18.15 14.55 -15.23
C ALA A 11 19.13 14.42 -16.42
N MET A 12 20.22 13.68 -16.24
CA MET A 12 21.18 13.40 -17.31
C MET A 12 20.56 12.57 -18.46
N ARG A 13 19.62 11.67 -18.18
CA ARG A 13 18.88 10.93 -19.21
C ARG A 13 17.97 11.83 -20.03
N ARG A 14 17.23 12.75 -19.39
CA ARG A 14 16.43 13.77 -20.11
C ARG A 14 17.32 14.65 -20.99
N GLN A 15 18.48 15.03 -20.49
CA GLN A 15 19.45 15.82 -21.27
C GLN A 15 20.03 15.01 -22.44
N ALA A 16 20.33 13.72 -22.26
CA ALA A 16 20.78 12.86 -23.35
C ALA A 16 19.69 12.63 -24.42
N GLU A 17 18.41 12.55 -24.02
CA GLU A 17 17.27 12.50 -24.93
C GLU A 17 17.12 13.78 -25.76
N GLU A 18 17.36 14.95 -25.17
CA GLU A 18 17.33 16.25 -25.86
C GLU A 18 18.50 16.43 -26.84
N VAL A 19 19.64 15.80 -26.54
CA VAL A 19 20.87 15.87 -27.35
C VAL A 19 20.88 14.85 -28.49
N ALA A 20 20.10 13.77 -28.41
CA ALA A 20 20.01 12.76 -29.47
C ALA A 20 19.26 13.31 -30.71
N LYS A 21 20.01 13.58 -31.77
CA LYS A 21 19.53 14.26 -32.99
C LYS A 21 19.08 13.27 -34.06
N SER A 22 19.66 12.08 -34.12
CA SER A 22 19.30 11.06 -35.11
C SER A 22 18.33 9.99 -34.55
N GLN A 23 17.65 9.29 -35.45
CA GLN A 23 16.81 8.14 -35.08
C GLN A 23 17.64 6.99 -34.50
N GLU A 24 18.86 6.80 -34.99
CA GLU A 24 19.79 5.74 -34.56
C GLU A 24 20.32 5.99 -33.14
N GLU A 25 20.67 7.24 -32.82
CA GLU A 25 21.09 7.63 -31.46
C GLU A 25 19.98 7.40 -30.44
N ARG A 26 18.73 7.68 -30.83
CA ARG A 26 17.55 7.44 -29.98
C ARG A 26 17.28 5.95 -29.78
N LEU A 27 17.47 5.13 -30.82
CA LEU A 27 17.36 3.68 -30.71
C LEU A 27 18.45 3.12 -29.77
N ALA A 28 19.70 3.55 -29.94
CA ALA A 28 20.81 3.13 -29.10
C ALA A 28 20.63 3.53 -27.62
N LEU A 29 20.06 4.72 -27.36
CA LEU A 29 19.71 5.14 -26.01
C LEU A 29 18.61 4.26 -25.39
N ALA A 30 17.62 3.85 -26.20
CA ALA A 30 16.57 2.93 -25.77
C ALA A 30 17.14 1.54 -25.44
N ASP A 31 18.01 1.01 -26.29
CA ASP A 31 18.71 -0.26 -26.06
C ASP A 31 19.56 -0.20 -24.79
N GLN A 32 20.32 0.88 -24.59
CA GLN A 32 21.10 1.08 -23.38
C GLN A 32 20.22 1.14 -22.11
N ALA A 33 19.04 1.76 -22.19
CA ALA A 33 18.09 1.77 -21.07
C ALA A 33 17.58 0.35 -20.76
N ARG A 34 17.27 -0.43 -21.80
CA ARG A 34 16.86 -1.84 -21.69
C ARG A 34 17.95 -2.69 -21.04
N ASP A 35 19.20 -2.57 -21.49
CA ASP A 35 20.34 -3.34 -20.97
C ASP A 35 20.64 -3.04 -19.49
N ARG A 36 20.35 -1.80 -19.06
CA ARG A 36 20.45 -1.39 -17.65
C ARG A 36 19.27 -1.84 -16.78
N GLY A 37 18.30 -2.54 -17.35
CA GLY A 37 17.10 -3.00 -16.64
C GLY A 37 15.98 -1.97 -16.54
N ASP A 38 16.14 -0.77 -17.13
CA ASP A 38 15.15 0.31 -17.11
C ASP A 38 14.14 0.16 -18.25
N MET A 39 13.26 -0.82 -18.07
CA MET A 39 12.22 -1.16 -19.05
C MET A 39 11.23 -0.01 -19.28
N SER A 40 11.04 0.85 -18.27
CA SER A 40 10.19 2.03 -18.33
C SER A 40 10.71 3.06 -19.34
N THR A 41 11.97 3.45 -19.19
CA THR A 41 12.61 4.40 -20.10
C THR A 41 12.78 3.80 -21.48
N ALA A 42 13.22 2.54 -21.57
CA ALA A 42 13.34 1.84 -22.85
C ALA A 42 12.01 1.80 -23.62
N ALA A 43 10.92 1.41 -22.97
CA ALA A 43 9.60 1.36 -23.59
C ALA A 43 9.11 2.72 -24.08
N THR A 44 9.36 3.78 -23.31
CA THR A 44 8.99 5.16 -23.69
C THR A 44 9.74 5.61 -24.94
N LEU A 45 11.06 5.35 -24.99
CA LEU A 45 11.91 5.71 -26.11
C LEU A 45 11.56 4.93 -27.37
N TYR A 46 11.40 3.60 -27.26
CA TYR A 46 10.97 2.77 -28.39
C TYR A 46 9.60 3.21 -28.91
N LEU A 47 8.62 3.48 -28.04
CA LEU A 47 7.28 3.90 -28.46
C LEU A 47 7.30 5.26 -29.17
N ARG A 48 8.07 6.22 -28.66
CA ARG A 48 8.23 7.55 -29.29
C ARG A 48 8.87 7.41 -30.67
N LEU A 49 9.92 6.59 -30.79
CA LEU A 49 10.60 6.35 -32.06
C LEU A 49 9.69 5.61 -33.06
N ALA A 50 9.00 4.57 -32.62
CA ALA A 50 8.01 3.78 -33.38
C ALA A 50 6.87 4.62 -33.99
N GLY A 51 6.51 5.73 -33.34
CA GLY A 51 5.47 6.66 -33.80
C GLY A 51 5.94 7.70 -34.81
N THR A 52 7.24 7.76 -35.12
CA THR A 52 7.82 8.76 -36.02
C THR A 52 7.54 8.42 -37.49
N ARG A 53 7.41 9.44 -38.35
CA ARG A 53 7.29 9.30 -39.81
C ARG A 53 8.47 9.99 -40.51
N PRO A 54 8.97 9.48 -41.66
CA PRO A 54 8.55 8.26 -42.35
C PRO A 54 8.97 6.99 -41.59
N ALA A 55 8.36 5.85 -41.92
CA ALA A 55 8.74 4.55 -41.38
C ALA A 55 10.07 4.10 -41.99
N THR A 56 11.16 4.37 -41.27
CA THR A 56 12.51 3.92 -41.62
C THR A 56 12.77 2.54 -41.00
N PRO A 57 13.82 1.81 -41.44
CA PRO A 57 14.23 0.57 -40.77
C PRO A 57 14.40 0.72 -39.26
N THR A 58 14.97 1.84 -38.81
CA THR A 58 15.16 2.16 -37.38
C THR A 58 13.83 2.29 -36.62
N VAL A 59 12.80 2.87 -37.26
CA VAL A 59 11.45 2.98 -36.68
C VAL A 59 10.80 1.60 -36.55
N GLU A 60 10.97 0.72 -37.54
CA GLU A 60 10.45 -0.65 -37.47
C GLU A 60 11.19 -1.49 -36.41
N THR A 61 12.52 -1.37 -36.31
CA THR A 61 13.28 -2.01 -35.22
C THR A 61 12.80 -1.53 -33.85
N ALA A 62 12.54 -0.24 -33.67
CA ALA A 62 11.98 0.28 -32.41
C ALA A 62 10.61 -0.31 -32.09
N ARG A 63 9.75 -0.54 -33.10
CA ARG A 63 8.45 -1.23 -32.91
C ARG A 63 8.64 -2.67 -32.46
N GLU A 64 9.50 -3.42 -33.14
CA GLU A 64 9.81 -4.81 -32.79
C GLU A 64 10.34 -4.90 -31.35
N ARG A 65 11.31 -4.06 -30.97
CA ARG A 65 11.84 -4.01 -29.60
C ARG A 65 10.78 -3.64 -28.56
N PHE A 66 9.85 -2.74 -28.88
CA PHE A 66 8.73 -2.42 -28.00
C PHE A 66 7.78 -3.62 -27.81
N ILE A 67 7.51 -4.38 -28.88
CA ILE A 67 6.69 -5.60 -28.83
C ILE A 67 7.39 -6.68 -28.00
N GLU A 68 8.68 -6.93 -28.23
CA GLU A 68 9.49 -7.86 -27.44
C GLU A 68 9.44 -7.51 -25.95
N LEU A 69 9.64 -6.24 -25.60
CA LEU A 69 9.64 -5.79 -24.21
C LEU A 69 8.29 -6.07 -23.54
N ARG A 70 7.18 -5.88 -24.26
CA ARG A 70 5.85 -6.26 -23.78
C ARG A 70 5.74 -7.78 -23.57
N GLN A 71 6.18 -8.57 -24.53
CA GLN A 71 6.16 -10.03 -24.43
C GLN A 71 7.01 -10.53 -23.25
N THR A 72 8.18 -9.96 -23.01
CA THR A 72 9.01 -10.28 -21.84
C THR A 72 8.27 -10.01 -20.53
N GLY A 73 7.57 -8.87 -20.43
CA GLY A 73 6.77 -8.57 -19.23
C GLY A 73 5.63 -9.56 -19.02
N GLU A 74 5.00 -10.03 -20.09
CA GLU A 74 3.94 -11.06 -20.03
C GLU A 74 4.50 -12.45 -19.70
N GLN A 75 5.66 -12.81 -20.23
CA GLN A 75 6.36 -14.07 -19.93
C GLN A 75 6.76 -14.12 -18.45
N LYS A 76 7.38 -13.06 -17.93
CA LYS A 76 7.73 -12.99 -16.50
C LYS A 76 6.51 -13.06 -15.59
N LEU A 77 5.39 -12.46 -16.00
CA LEU A 77 4.14 -12.58 -15.26
C LEU A 77 3.69 -14.06 -15.21
N ALA A 78 3.71 -14.76 -16.34
CA ALA A 78 3.35 -16.17 -16.42
C ALA A 78 4.32 -17.09 -15.65
N GLU A 79 5.61 -16.75 -15.60
CA GLU A 79 6.60 -17.47 -14.79
C GLU A 79 6.27 -17.38 -13.29
N ILE A 80 5.91 -16.19 -12.80
CA ILE A 80 5.48 -16.00 -11.41
C ILE A 80 4.16 -16.76 -11.15
N ASP A 81 3.21 -16.70 -12.08
CA ASP A 81 1.95 -17.46 -11.98
C ASP A 81 2.22 -18.98 -11.91
N ALA A 82 3.20 -19.48 -12.66
CA ALA A 82 3.59 -20.87 -12.63
C ALA A 82 4.18 -21.29 -11.27
N LEU A 83 4.93 -20.41 -10.60
CA LEU A 83 5.42 -20.68 -9.23
C LEU A 83 4.26 -20.92 -8.25
N LEU A 84 3.16 -20.17 -8.40
CA LEU A 84 1.96 -20.35 -7.60
C LEU A 84 1.17 -21.61 -8.00
N ALA A 85 1.14 -21.95 -9.29
CA ALA A 85 0.37 -23.08 -9.82
C ALA A 85 1.01 -24.46 -9.58
N THR A 86 2.36 -24.56 -9.60
CA THR A 86 3.13 -25.83 -9.53
C THR A 86 2.88 -26.63 -8.24
N ARG A 87 2.13 -26.07 -7.29
CA ARG A 87 2.03 -26.55 -5.93
C ARG A 87 0.62 -26.98 -5.50
N ASN A 88 -0.38 -26.83 -6.38
CA ASN A 88 -1.64 -27.55 -6.20
C ASN A 88 -1.42 -29.09 -6.18
N ASP A 89 -0.31 -29.57 -6.76
CA ASP A 89 -0.03 -31.02 -6.89
C ASP A 89 0.88 -31.62 -5.80
N GLN A 90 1.68 -30.83 -5.06
CA GLN A 90 2.73 -31.37 -4.16
C GLN A 90 2.50 -31.11 -2.65
N SER A 91 1.41 -30.42 -2.28
CA SER A 91 1.16 -29.98 -0.90
C SER A 91 0.36 -30.95 -0.04
N ALA A 92 -0.06 -32.09 -0.59
CA ALA A 92 -0.90 -33.04 0.14
C ALA A 92 -0.07 -33.84 1.16
N GLY A 93 0.05 -33.33 2.40
CA GLY A 93 0.13 -34.21 3.58
C GLY A 93 1.32 -34.10 4.55
N THR A 94 2.21 -33.10 4.47
CA THR A 94 3.29 -32.94 5.48
C THR A 94 3.34 -31.53 6.08
N GLN A 95 3.60 -31.41 7.40
CA GLN A 95 3.69 -30.12 8.12
C GLN A 95 4.74 -29.17 7.52
N GLY A 96 5.85 -29.69 6.98
CA GLY A 96 6.84 -28.88 6.24
C GLY A 96 6.32 -28.29 4.93
N GLY A 97 5.17 -28.76 4.44
CA GLY A 97 4.46 -28.18 3.32
C GLY A 97 3.88 -26.80 3.65
N ALA A 98 3.24 -26.60 4.80
CA ALA A 98 2.57 -25.33 5.08
C ALA A 98 3.55 -24.13 5.09
N ASP A 99 4.71 -24.28 5.75
CA ASP A 99 5.72 -23.22 5.81
C ASP A 99 6.33 -22.90 4.43
N HIS A 100 6.60 -23.95 3.64
CA HIS A 100 7.07 -23.77 2.27
C HIS A 100 6.02 -23.05 1.40
N TYR A 101 4.71 -23.19 1.70
CA TYR A 101 3.63 -22.56 0.94
C TYR A 101 3.57 -21.07 1.18
N THR A 102 3.59 -20.68 2.45
CA THR A 102 3.69 -19.29 2.87
C THR A 102 4.88 -18.61 2.20
N GLN A 103 6.07 -19.22 2.27
CA GLN A 103 7.28 -18.67 1.64
C GLN A 103 7.18 -18.57 0.11
N THR A 104 6.50 -19.51 -0.55
CA THR A 104 6.30 -19.46 -2.00
C THR A 104 5.40 -18.28 -2.37
N ILE A 105 4.31 -18.07 -1.63
CA ILE A 105 3.40 -16.93 -1.86
C ILE A 105 4.13 -15.61 -1.61
N GLU A 106 4.80 -15.47 -0.47
CA GLU A 106 5.56 -14.26 -0.12
C GLU A 106 6.57 -13.93 -1.23
N LYS A 107 7.37 -14.91 -1.66
CA LYS A 107 8.34 -14.74 -2.74
C LYS A 107 7.68 -14.37 -4.07
N ALA A 108 6.56 -14.99 -4.43
CA ALA A 108 5.84 -14.66 -5.65
C ALA A 108 5.34 -13.20 -5.63
N PHE A 109 4.83 -12.73 -4.49
CA PHE A 109 4.38 -11.35 -4.34
C PHE A 109 5.52 -10.33 -4.27
N GLU A 110 6.69 -10.71 -3.78
CA GLU A 110 7.91 -9.91 -3.93
C GLU A 110 8.33 -9.77 -5.40
N GLU A 111 8.31 -10.87 -6.16
CA GLU A 111 8.62 -10.85 -7.60
C GLU A 111 7.57 -10.05 -8.39
N TYR A 112 6.28 -10.15 -8.05
CA TYR A 112 5.25 -9.30 -8.61
C TYR A 112 5.52 -7.81 -8.34
N PHE A 113 5.96 -7.45 -7.14
CA PHE A 113 6.29 -6.06 -6.82
C PHE A 113 7.48 -5.53 -7.65
N LYS A 114 8.53 -6.34 -7.82
CA LYS A 114 9.66 -6.01 -8.69
C LYS A 114 9.19 -5.84 -10.14
N LEU A 115 8.36 -6.75 -10.64
CA LEU A 115 7.81 -6.71 -11.99
C LEU A 115 6.91 -5.48 -12.21
N GLN A 116 6.06 -5.15 -11.24
CA GLN A 116 5.22 -3.94 -11.27
C GLN A 116 6.04 -2.67 -11.36
N THR A 117 7.11 -2.56 -10.57
CA THR A 117 8.03 -1.42 -10.61
C THR A 117 8.75 -1.35 -11.95
N GLN A 118 9.32 -2.47 -12.41
CA GLN A 118 10.10 -2.53 -13.65
C GLN A 118 9.26 -2.17 -14.89
N PHE A 119 8.02 -2.62 -14.96
CA PHE A 119 7.13 -2.43 -16.12
C PHE A 119 6.04 -1.38 -15.90
N TYR A 120 6.12 -0.56 -14.84
CA TYR A 120 5.05 0.33 -14.39
C TYR A 120 4.47 1.22 -15.51
N SER A 121 5.36 1.84 -16.29
CA SER A 121 5.06 2.79 -17.37
C SER A 121 4.94 2.15 -18.75
N VAL A 122 5.21 0.85 -18.88
CA VAL A 122 5.15 0.13 -20.15
C VAL A 122 3.69 0.00 -20.56
N ARG A 123 3.28 0.77 -21.56
CA ARG A 123 1.88 0.83 -22.01
C ARG A 123 1.36 -0.55 -22.42
N GLY A 124 0.16 -0.89 -21.96
CA GLY A 124 -0.48 -2.19 -22.15
C GLY A 124 -0.11 -3.20 -21.06
N VAL A 125 1.18 -3.47 -20.86
CA VAL A 125 1.64 -4.54 -19.95
C VAL A 125 1.65 -4.11 -18.48
N GLY A 126 2.07 -2.88 -18.17
CA GLY A 126 2.08 -2.39 -16.78
C GLY A 126 0.69 -2.38 -16.13
N ALA A 127 -0.34 -1.95 -16.87
CA ALA A 127 -1.72 -1.98 -16.39
C ALA A 127 -2.24 -3.42 -16.21
N LYS A 128 -1.90 -4.32 -17.15
CA LYS A 128 -2.24 -5.75 -17.07
C LYS A 128 -1.62 -6.41 -15.83
N ILE A 129 -0.33 -6.19 -15.57
CA ILE A 129 0.36 -6.69 -14.37
C ILE A 129 -0.31 -6.16 -13.10
N ARG A 130 -0.54 -4.84 -13.00
CA ARG A 130 -1.18 -4.27 -11.80
C ARG A 130 -2.57 -4.83 -11.52
N SER A 131 -3.41 -4.92 -12.57
CA SER A 131 -4.74 -5.50 -12.46
C SER A 131 -4.69 -6.98 -12.08
N HIS A 132 -3.76 -7.74 -12.66
CA HIS A 132 -3.55 -9.14 -12.33
C HIS A 132 -3.16 -9.32 -10.86
N VAL A 133 -2.12 -8.63 -10.39
CA VAL A 133 -1.63 -8.73 -9.00
C VAL A 133 -2.70 -8.28 -8.01
N ALA A 134 -3.44 -7.22 -8.31
CA ALA A 134 -4.54 -6.76 -7.46
C ALA A 134 -5.65 -7.82 -7.33
N ARG A 135 -5.92 -8.58 -8.39
CA ARG A 135 -6.86 -9.71 -8.35
C ARG A 135 -6.28 -10.88 -7.54
N GLN A 136 -5.00 -11.22 -7.72
CA GLN A 136 -4.34 -12.27 -6.94
C GLN A 136 -4.36 -11.95 -5.44
N LYS A 137 -4.05 -10.71 -5.03
CA LYS A 137 -4.10 -10.29 -3.62
C LYS A 137 -5.47 -10.46 -2.95
N ARG A 138 -6.55 -10.48 -3.73
CA ARG A 138 -7.92 -10.67 -3.24
C ARG A 138 -8.36 -12.12 -3.20
N GLN A 139 -7.55 -13.05 -3.72
CA GLN A 139 -7.86 -14.47 -3.59
C GLN A 139 -7.68 -14.88 -2.12
N PRO A 140 -8.68 -15.53 -1.49
CA PRO A 140 -8.66 -15.82 -0.07
C PRO A 140 -7.39 -16.54 0.41
N GLU A 141 -6.88 -17.48 -0.38
CA GLU A 141 -5.68 -18.27 -0.09
C GLU A 141 -4.41 -17.43 -0.02
N PHE A 142 -4.31 -16.37 -0.84
CA PHE A 142 -3.16 -15.47 -0.85
C PHE A 142 -3.33 -14.35 0.16
N ALA A 143 -4.53 -13.78 0.26
CA ALA A 143 -4.87 -12.78 1.26
C ALA A 143 -4.61 -13.31 2.68
N ALA A 144 -4.98 -14.55 2.96
CA ALA A 144 -4.72 -15.21 4.24
C ALA A 144 -3.25 -15.19 4.64
N VAL A 145 -2.34 -15.44 3.69
CA VAL A 145 -0.89 -15.43 3.95
C VAL A 145 -0.36 -14.01 4.04
N LEU A 146 -0.72 -13.14 3.09
CA LEU A 146 -0.19 -11.79 3.00
C LEU A 146 -0.62 -10.88 4.17
N ASN A 147 -1.82 -11.11 4.69
CA ASN A 147 -2.40 -10.27 5.73
C ASN A 147 -2.17 -10.83 7.15
N GLU A 148 -1.72 -12.09 7.28
CA GLU A 148 -1.47 -12.72 8.58
C GLU A 148 -0.47 -11.97 9.47
N PRO A 149 0.67 -11.43 8.97
CA PRO A 149 1.60 -10.68 9.82
C PRO A 149 0.97 -9.44 10.47
N GLU A 150 0.13 -8.71 9.73
CA GLU A 150 -0.58 -7.54 10.24
C GLU A 150 -1.62 -7.93 11.28
N ALA A 151 -2.48 -8.91 10.95
CA ALA A 151 -3.49 -9.42 11.87
C ALA A 151 -2.86 -9.93 13.18
N LYS A 152 -1.74 -10.66 13.09
CA LYS A 152 -1.01 -11.18 14.24
C LYS A 152 -0.39 -10.07 15.09
N GLY A 153 0.21 -9.06 14.45
CA GLY A 153 0.76 -7.90 15.17
C GLY A 153 -0.32 -7.16 15.96
N LEU A 154 -1.49 -6.93 15.37
CA LEU A 154 -2.62 -6.30 16.04
C LEU A 154 -3.20 -7.19 17.15
N PHE A 155 -3.33 -8.49 16.91
CA PHE A 155 -3.83 -9.43 17.90
C PHE A 155 -2.93 -9.50 19.16
N GLU A 156 -1.62 -9.58 19.00
CA GLU A 156 -0.68 -9.56 20.12
C GLU A 156 -0.69 -8.22 20.87
N LEU A 157 -0.85 -7.10 20.15
CA LEU A 157 -1.05 -5.80 20.77
C LEU A 157 -2.34 -5.78 21.61
N ALA A 158 -3.45 -6.26 21.07
CA ALA A 158 -4.72 -6.34 21.78
C ALA A 158 -4.61 -7.19 23.05
N LYS A 159 -3.97 -8.36 22.97
CA LYS A 159 -3.70 -9.21 24.15
C LYS A 159 -2.84 -8.52 25.19
N SER A 160 -1.83 -7.74 24.79
CA SER A 160 -1.01 -6.96 25.72
C SER A 160 -1.81 -5.87 26.43
N LEU A 161 -2.70 -5.19 25.71
CA LEU A 161 -3.60 -4.17 26.29
C LEU A 161 -4.60 -4.81 27.26
N GLU A 162 -5.16 -5.95 26.89
CA GLU A 162 -6.07 -6.72 27.73
C GLU A 162 -5.39 -7.16 29.04
N ALA A 163 -4.17 -7.69 28.95
CA ALA A 163 -3.36 -8.05 30.12
C ALA A 163 -3.03 -6.87 31.04
N LYS A 164 -3.02 -5.64 30.52
CA LYS A 164 -2.83 -4.40 31.29
C LYS A 164 -4.14 -3.83 31.84
N GLY A 165 -5.28 -4.51 31.63
CA GLY A 165 -6.60 -4.01 32.02
C GLY A 165 -7.12 -2.86 31.15
N GLN A 166 -6.49 -2.57 30.00
CA GLN A 166 -6.88 -1.51 29.08
C GLN A 166 -7.92 -2.03 28.08
N LEU A 167 -9.07 -2.48 28.60
CA LEU A 167 -10.10 -3.18 27.82
C LEU A 167 -10.69 -2.31 26.70
N CYS A 168 -10.83 -0.99 26.91
CA CYS A 168 -11.32 -0.09 25.88
C CYS A 168 -10.38 -0.01 24.67
N CYS A 169 -9.05 -0.05 24.88
CA CYS A 169 -8.06 -0.07 23.81
C CYS A 169 -8.00 -1.45 23.15
N ALA A 170 -8.01 -2.52 23.94
CA ALA A 170 -8.03 -3.89 23.42
C ALA A 170 -9.25 -4.13 22.51
N TYR A 171 -10.43 -3.62 22.89
CA TYR A 171 -11.67 -3.70 22.11
C TYR A 171 -11.48 -3.22 20.66
N TYR A 172 -10.94 -2.02 20.48
CA TYR A 172 -10.73 -1.46 19.13
C TYR A 172 -9.62 -2.16 18.36
N VAL A 173 -8.55 -2.58 19.03
CA VAL A 173 -7.46 -3.30 18.35
C VAL A 173 -7.93 -4.68 17.88
N TYR A 174 -8.76 -5.39 18.68
CA TYR A 174 -9.39 -6.64 18.22
C TYR A 174 -10.37 -6.40 17.06
N GLN A 175 -11.13 -5.30 17.07
CA GLN A 175 -11.98 -4.92 15.94
C GLN A 175 -11.15 -4.74 14.66
N GLN A 176 -10.08 -3.94 14.72
CA GLN A 176 -9.19 -3.68 13.59
C GLN A 176 -8.53 -4.96 13.09
N ALA A 177 -8.02 -5.79 13.99
CA ALA A 177 -7.45 -7.09 13.65
C ALA A 177 -8.48 -8.02 12.97
N GLY A 178 -9.74 -7.98 13.42
CA GLY A 178 -10.83 -8.76 12.83
C GLY A 178 -11.27 -8.28 11.44
N GLU A 179 -11.01 -7.02 11.11
CA GLU A 179 -11.26 -6.44 9.78
C GLU A 179 -10.15 -6.77 8.77
N VAL A 180 -9.04 -7.37 9.22
CA VAL A 180 -7.95 -7.81 8.34
C VAL A 180 -8.39 -9.04 7.53
N ASP A 181 -8.73 -8.77 6.27
CA ASP A 181 -9.39 -9.72 5.37
C ASP A 181 -8.64 -11.06 5.22
N HIS A 182 -9.40 -12.16 5.29
CA HIS A 182 -8.97 -13.54 5.14
C HIS A 182 -7.82 -14.04 6.06
N ALA A 183 -7.28 -13.21 6.96
CA ALA A 183 -6.21 -13.62 7.87
C ALA A 183 -6.72 -14.61 8.94
N PRO A 184 -6.07 -15.77 9.13
CA PRO A 184 -6.42 -16.72 10.20
C PRO A 184 -6.44 -16.09 11.58
N THR A 185 -5.44 -15.30 11.95
CA THR A 185 -5.42 -14.60 13.25
C THR A 185 -6.48 -13.49 13.33
N GLY A 186 -6.87 -12.91 12.19
CA GLY A 186 -7.99 -11.96 12.14
C GLY A 186 -9.30 -12.59 12.59
N ARG A 187 -9.56 -13.86 12.23
CA ARG A 187 -10.74 -14.59 12.72
C ARG A 187 -10.75 -14.75 14.24
N LEU A 188 -9.61 -15.09 14.83
CA LEU A 188 -9.48 -15.17 16.30
C LEU A 188 -9.70 -13.82 16.97
N ALA A 189 -9.24 -12.74 16.34
CA ALA A 189 -9.48 -11.39 16.81
C ALA A 189 -10.96 -11.00 16.73
N ALA A 190 -11.66 -11.36 15.64
CA ALA A 190 -13.08 -11.13 15.47
C ALA A 190 -13.92 -11.89 16.51
N GLU A 191 -13.58 -13.15 16.79
CA GLU A 191 -14.20 -13.95 17.86
C GLU A 191 -13.99 -13.28 19.23
N ARG A 192 -12.77 -12.82 19.52
CA ARG A 192 -12.48 -12.13 20.78
C ARG A 192 -13.20 -10.78 20.89
N TYR A 193 -13.28 -10.03 19.80
CA TYR A 193 -14.06 -8.80 19.69
C TYR A 193 -15.53 -9.07 20.01
N GLU A 194 -16.15 -10.08 19.39
CA GLU A 194 -17.54 -10.45 19.64
C GLU A 194 -17.79 -10.79 21.12
N MET A 195 -16.88 -11.54 21.75
CA MET A 195 -16.95 -11.81 23.20
C MET A 195 -16.91 -10.53 24.04
N LEU A 196 -16.04 -9.57 23.70
CA LEU A 196 -15.97 -8.29 24.42
C LEU A 196 -17.21 -7.41 24.16
N SER A 197 -17.77 -7.46 22.94
CA SER A 197 -19.01 -6.74 22.59
C SER A 197 -20.24 -7.23 23.36
N GLN A 198 -20.21 -8.45 23.89
CA GLN A 198 -21.26 -8.97 24.77
C GLN A 198 -21.20 -8.40 26.19
N ASN A 199 -20.09 -7.74 26.59
CA ASN A 199 -19.97 -7.08 27.88
C ASN A 199 -20.38 -5.60 27.78
N PRO A 200 -21.55 -5.19 28.33
CA PRO A 200 -22.04 -3.81 28.19
C PRO A 200 -21.10 -2.77 28.82
N GLN A 201 -20.37 -3.15 29.88
CA GLN A 201 -19.41 -2.26 30.52
C GLN A 201 -18.22 -1.98 29.60
N VAL A 202 -17.65 -3.01 28.98
CA VAL A 202 -16.53 -2.84 28.03
C VAL A 202 -16.96 -2.03 26.82
N VAL A 203 -18.16 -2.25 26.30
CA VAL A 203 -18.71 -1.45 25.18
C VAL A 203 -18.90 0.02 25.59
N ALA A 204 -19.39 0.29 26.80
CA ALA A 204 -19.55 1.64 27.30
C ALA A 204 -18.20 2.34 27.49
N GLU A 205 -17.22 1.65 28.09
CA GLU A 205 -15.85 2.15 28.27
C GLU A 205 -15.15 2.39 26.92
N ALA A 206 -15.31 1.50 25.94
CA ALA A 206 -14.83 1.68 24.57
C ALA A 206 -15.41 2.94 23.93
N LYS A 207 -16.74 3.11 23.98
CA LYS A 207 -17.39 4.32 23.45
C LYS A 207 -16.90 5.59 24.14
N ALA A 208 -16.74 5.58 25.46
CA ALA A 208 -16.21 6.71 26.21
C ALA A 208 -14.75 7.02 25.82
N CYS A 209 -13.89 6.00 25.70
CA CYS A 209 -12.52 6.16 25.25
C CYS A 209 -12.45 6.75 23.82
N ALA A 210 -13.28 6.28 22.89
CA ALA A 210 -13.32 6.82 21.52
C ALA A 210 -13.81 8.27 21.47
N GLU A 211 -14.82 8.60 22.28
CA GLU A 211 -15.33 9.97 22.40
C GLU A 211 -14.23 10.91 22.92
N MET A 212 -13.49 10.48 23.95
CA MET A 212 -12.36 11.24 24.48
C MET A 212 -11.21 11.40 23.48
N GLN A 213 -10.87 10.35 22.74
CA GLN A 213 -9.83 10.41 21.71
C GLN A 213 -10.22 11.35 20.55
N TRP A 214 -11.51 11.32 20.15
CA TRP A 214 -12.04 12.26 19.17
C TRP A 214 -11.94 13.70 19.69
N CYS A 215 -12.34 13.95 20.94
CA CYS A 215 -12.25 15.27 21.56
C CYS A 215 -10.81 15.79 21.58
N GLN A 216 -9.83 14.96 21.98
CA GLN A 216 -8.42 15.35 22.00
C GLN A 216 -7.88 15.67 20.59
N THR A 217 -8.15 14.79 19.63
CA THR A 217 -7.69 14.98 18.24
C THR A 217 -8.31 16.25 17.62
N THR A 218 -9.57 16.51 17.95
CA THR A 218 -10.31 17.70 17.49
C THR A 218 -9.79 18.96 18.16
N TYR A 219 -9.42 18.88 19.45
CA TYR A 219 -8.79 19.99 20.17
C TYR A 219 -7.46 20.38 19.52
N ASP A 220 -6.58 19.42 19.28
CA ASP A 220 -5.29 19.67 18.63
C ASP A 220 -5.46 20.29 17.24
N ARG A 221 -6.47 19.83 16.49
CA ARG A 221 -6.85 20.42 15.20
C ARG A 221 -7.35 21.85 15.39
N ALA A 222 -8.25 22.12 16.34
CA ALA A 222 -8.80 23.45 16.59
C ALA A 222 -7.70 24.46 16.96
N VAL A 223 -6.74 24.06 17.80
CA VAL A 223 -5.57 24.89 18.17
C VAL A 223 -4.74 25.24 16.93
N ARG A 224 -4.48 24.29 16.03
CA ARG A 224 -3.76 24.54 14.77
C ARG A 224 -4.54 25.41 13.80
N THR A 225 -5.88 25.31 13.80
CA THR A 225 -6.77 26.07 12.92
C THR A 225 -6.97 27.51 13.42
N ALA A 226 -6.94 27.76 14.73
CA ALA A 226 -7.22 29.07 15.33
C ALA A 226 -6.48 30.27 14.71
N PRO A 227 -5.16 30.23 14.41
CA PRO A 227 -4.47 31.36 13.79
C PRO A 227 -4.82 31.57 12.30
N ILE A 228 -5.40 30.58 11.63
CA ILE A 228 -5.71 30.60 10.19
C ILE A 228 -7.19 30.93 9.96
N ASP A 229 -8.07 30.24 10.66
CA ASP A 229 -9.53 30.41 10.60
C ASP A 229 -10.13 30.35 12.02
N PRO A 230 -10.23 31.52 12.70
CA PRO A 230 -10.77 31.60 14.05
C PRO A 230 -12.25 31.17 14.14
N LYS A 231 -13.03 31.34 13.07
CA LYS A 231 -14.45 30.95 13.07
C LYS A 231 -14.59 29.44 13.07
N GLN A 232 -13.83 28.75 12.22
CA GLN A 232 -13.81 27.29 12.19
C GLN A 232 -13.26 26.71 13.49
N ALA A 233 -12.19 27.28 14.05
CA ALA A 233 -11.64 26.84 15.33
C ALA A 233 -12.66 26.97 16.48
N ARG A 234 -13.38 28.10 16.58
CA ARG A 234 -14.47 28.26 17.56
C ARG A 234 -15.57 27.22 17.39
N GLN A 235 -15.93 26.85 16.17
CA GLN A 235 -16.92 25.80 15.94
C GLN A 235 -16.45 24.44 16.46
N LEU A 236 -15.19 24.07 16.17
CA LEU A 236 -14.59 22.84 16.67
C LEU A 236 -14.53 22.81 18.21
N PHE A 237 -14.18 23.92 18.86
CA PHE A 237 -14.19 24.01 20.32
C PHE A 237 -15.60 23.86 20.92
N LYS A 238 -16.64 24.39 20.27
CA LYS A 238 -18.04 24.18 20.70
C LYS A 238 -18.43 22.71 20.63
N GLU A 239 -18.11 22.04 19.54
CA GLU A 239 -18.40 20.62 19.36
C GLU A 239 -17.71 19.74 20.43
N ILE A 240 -16.50 20.12 20.87
CA ILE A 240 -15.82 19.45 21.99
C ILE A 240 -16.59 19.67 23.31
N VAL A 241 -17.01 20.91 23.61
CA VAL A 241 -17.72 21.24 24.86
C VAL A 241 -19.09 20.55 24.95
N GLU A 242 -19.75 20.32 23.82
CA GLU A 242 -21.04 19.63 23.76
C GLU A 242 -20.92 18.11 24.00
N ARG A 243 -19.76 17.52 23.70
CA ARG A 243 -19.57 16.06 23.67
C ARG A 243 -18.68 15.53 24.79
N ALA A 244 -17.67 16.28 25.20
CA ALA A 244 -16.71 15.85 26.22
C ALA A 244 -17.35 15.88 27.62
N PRO A 245 -16.98 14.93 28.52
CA PRO A 245 -17.34 15.00 29.94
C PRO A 245 -16.86 16.32 30.56
N THR A 246 -17.71 16.95 31.38
CA THR A 246 -17.47 18.29 31.95
C THR A 246 -16.30 18.34 32.93
N ASP A 247 -15.92 17.20 33.50
CA ASP A 247 -14.76 17.01 34.37
C ASP A 247 -13.46 16.70 33.61
N SER A 248 -13.53 16.52 32.29
CA SER A 248 -12.35 16.19 31.49
C SER A 248 -11.43 17.41 31.23
N PRO A 249 -10.10 17.24 31.19
CA PRO A 249 -9.17 18.32 30.88
C PRO A 249 -9.41 18.96 29.51
N VAL A 250 -9.80 18.15 28.51
CA VAL A 250 -10.07 18.64 27.14
C VAL A 250 -11.31 19.54 27.10
N TRP A 251 -12.33 19.24 27.89
CA TRP A 251 -13.52 20.09 28.02
C TRP A 251 -13.16 21.43 28.66
N GLN A 252 -12.40 21.41 29.76
CA GLN A 252 -11.95 22.62 30.45
C GLN A 252 -11.12 23.51 29.51
N ALA A 253 -10.14 22.92 28.83
CA ALA A 253 -9.30 23.64 27.89
C ALA A 253 -10.08 24.20 26.69
N ALA A 254 -11.05 23.45 26.14
CA ALA A 254 -11.90 23.93 25.04
C ALA A 254 -12.79 25.11 25.48
N ARG A 255 -13.33 25.04 26.70
CA ARG A 255 -14.15 26.11 27.28
C ARG A 255 -13.34 27.39 27.52
N GLU A 256 -12.10 27.27 27.98
CA GLU A 256 -11.19 28.42 28.13
C GLU A 256 -10.89 29.07 26.78
N GLN A 257 -10.62 28.28 25.73
CA GLN A 257 -10.39 28.79 24.38
C GLN A 257 -11.62 29.50 23.79
N LEU A 258 -12.84 29.05 24.12
CA LEU A 258 -14.08 29.73 23.74
C LEU A 258 -14.33 31.04 24.50
N ALA A 259 -13.82 31.15 25.72
CA ALA A 259 -13.94 32.36 26.53
C ALA A 259 -12.87 33.41 26.19
N ALA A 260 -11.70 32.98 25.71
CA ALA A 260 -10.57 33.84 25.36
C ALA A 260 -10.66 34.47 23.96
N ASN A 261 -11.36 33.81 23.03
CA ASN A 261 -11.65 34.33 21.68
C ASN A 261 -13.04 34.93 21.65
#